data_AF-A0A2A8IR58-F1
#
_entry.id   AF-A0A2A8IR58-F1
#
_cell.length_a   1.000
_cell.length_b   1.000
_cell.length_c   1.000
_cell.angle_alpha   90.00
_cell.angle_beta   90.00
_cell.angle_gamma   90.00
#
_symmetry.space_group_name_H-M   'P 1'
#
loop_
_entity.id
_entity.type
_entity.pdbx_description
1 polymer ?
#
loop_
_entity_poly.entity_id
_entity_poly.type
_entity_poly.pdbx_seq_one_letter_code
_entity_poly.pdbx_strand_id
1 'polypeptide(L)' 'MHDELLRRIIHTKIKIGMHILEELPNPIQQSAKQVLSILQEELSSYTEKGAEAHPDGNLKSILIE' A
#
# COMPACT_ATOMS: atom_id res chain seq x y z
N MET A 1 5.68 17.33 -2.74
CA MET A 1 5.58 17.31 -1.26
C MET A 1 4.31 16.62 -0.77
N HIS A 2 3.15 16.83 -1.40
CA HIS A 2 1.90 16.17 -1.00
C HIS A 2 1.92 14.65 -1.23
N ASP A 3 2.43 14.19 -2.38
CA ASP A 3 2.51 12.75 -2.70
C ASP A 3 3.46 11.98 -1.79
N GLU A 4 4.59 12.57 -1.41
CA GLU A 4 5.54 11.98 -0.46
C GLU A 4 4.93 11.85 0.95
N LEU A 5 4.19 12.88 1.39
CA LEU A 5 3.46 12.82 2.66
C LEU A 5 2.37 11.73 2.60
N LEU A 6 1.61 11.68 1.52
CA LEU A 6 0.57 10.66 1.32
C LEU A 6 1.18 9.25 1.31
N ARG A 7 2.30 9.05 0.62
CA ARG A 7 3.05 7.79 0.60
C ARG A 7 3.49 7.37 2.00
N ARG A 8 4.05 8.29 2.79
CA ARG A 8 4.44 8.02 4.18
C ARG A 8 3.24 7.64 5.05
N ILE A 9 2.10 8.30 4.87
CA ILE A 9 0.86 7.98 5.58
C ILE A 9 0.40 6.57 5.22
N ILE A 10 0.36 6.22 3.94
CA ILE A 10 -0.08 4.89 3.47
C ILE A 10 0.87 3.80 4.01
N HIS A 11 2.18 3.99 3.89
CA HIS A 11 3.18 3.04 4.41
C HIS A 11 3.04 2.83 5.92
N THR A 12 2.78 3.91 6.67
CA THR A 12 2.54 3.84 8.12
C THR A 12 1.27 3.06 8.44
N LYS A 13 0.17 3.30 7.72
CA LYS A 13 -1.10 2.57 7.90
C LYS A 13 -0.95 1.08 7.63
N ILE A 14 -0.21 0.70 6.59
CA ILE A 14 0.06 -0.71 6.28
C ILE A 14 0.89 -1.36 7.40
N LYS A 15 1.93 -0.68 7.88
CA LYS A 15 2.77 -1.20 8.98
C LYS A 15 1.95 -1.44 10.25
N ILE A 16 1.09 -0.50 10.61
CA ILE A 16 0.18 -0.65 11.75
C ILE A 16 -0.82 -1.79 11.50
N GLY A 17 -1.37 -1.87 10.28
CA GLY A 17 -2.26 -2.95 9.87
C GLY A 17 -1.62 -4.33 10.08
N MET A 18 -0.39 -4.53 9.61
CA MET A 18 0.34 -5.80 9.82
C MET A 18 0.45 -6.17 11.31
N HIS A 19 0.74 -5.20 12.16
CA HIS A 19 0.86 -5.43 13.60
C HIS A 19 -0.49 -5.87 14.22
N ILE A 20 -1.60 -5.22 13.83
CA ILE A 20 -2.95 -5.60 14.29
C ILE A 20 -3.32 -7.00 13.79
N LEU A 21 -2.92 -7.39 12.57
CA LEU A 21 -3.18 -8.72 12.04
C LEU A 21 -2.48 -9.84 12.81
N GLU A 22 -1.39 -9.55 13.52
CA GLU A 22 -0.72 -10.53 14.39
C GLU A 22 -1.60 -10.97 15.57
N GLU A 23 -2.60 -10.17 15.93
CA GLU A 23 -3.54 -10.46 17.01
C GLU A 23 -4.79 -11.22 16.53
N LEU A 24 -4.97 -11.41 15.22
CA LEU A 24 -6.15 -12.06 14.66
C LEU A 24 -5.98 -13.59 14.53
N PRO A 25 -7.08 -14.36 14.54
CA PRO A 25 -7.04 -15.80 14.31
C PRO A 25 -6.42 -16.16 12.95
N ASN A 26 -5.69 -17.28 12.92
CA ASN A 26 -4.94 -17.77 11.74
C ASN A 26 -5.66 -17.66 10.38
N PRO A 27 -6.95 -18.03 10.20
CA PRO A 27 -7.57 -17.91 8.88
C PRO A 27 -7.73 -16.45 8.43
N ILE A 28 -7.99 -15.52 9.35
CA ILE A 28 -8.16 -14.09 9.05
C ILE A 28 -6.78 -13.46 8.83
N GLN A 29 -5.80 -13.84 9.64
CA GLN A 29 -4.43 -13.34 9.54
C GLN A 29 -3.80 -13.69 8.18
N GLN A 30 -3.96 -14.91 7.68
CA GLN A 30 -3.37 -15.34 6.41
C GLN A 30 -3.95 -14.56 5.22
N SER A 31 -5.29 -14.47 5.13
CA SER A 31 -5.94 -13.70 4.05
C SER A 31 -5.54 -12.23 4.09
N ALA A 32 -5.49 -11.61 5.27
CA ALA A 32 -5.14 -10.21 5.39
C ALA A 32 -3.65 -9.93 5.15
N LYS A 33 -2.74 -10.85 5.51
CA LYS A 33 -1.31 -10.77 5.15
C LYS A 33 -1.11 -10.77 3.64
N GLN A 34 -1.85 -11.61 2.91
CA GLN A 34 -1.75 -11.67 1.45
C GLN A 34 -2.18 -10.34 0.81
N VAL A 35 -3.30 -9.76 1.24
CA VAL A 35 -3.79 -8.46 0.74
C VAL A 35 -2.80 -7.33 1.07
N LEU A 36 -2.29 -7.27 2.30
CA LEU A 36 -1.31 -6.25 2.68
C LEU A 36 0.01 -6.36 1.92
N SER A 37 0.46 -7.59 1.62
CA SER A 37 1.68 -7.81 0.82
C SER A 37 1.56 -7.23 -0.58
N ILE A 38 0.40 -7.40 -1.24
CA ILE A 38 0.13 -6.83 -2.57
C ILE A 38 0.20 -5.30 -2.51
N LEU A 39 -0.45 -4.69 -1.51
CA LEU A 39 -0.42 -3.23 -1.33
C LEU A 39 1.00 -2.69 -1.07
N GLN A 40 1.83 -3.43 -0.33
CA GLN A 40 3.24 -3.06 -0.11
C GLN A 40 4.04 -3.11 -1.41
N GLU A 41 3.85 -4.16 -2.22
CA GLU A 41 4.52 -4.32 -3.51
C GLU A 41 4.14 -3.20 -4.49
N GLU A 42 2.85 -2.88 -4.60
CA GLU A 42 2.36 -1.80 -5.46
C GLU A 42 2.97 -0.45 -5.06
N LEU A 43 3.00 -0.13 -3.76
CA LEU A 43 3.61 1.11 -3.27
C LEU A 43 5.12 1.16 -3.50
N SER A 44 5.80 0.03 -3.35
CA SER A 44 7.24 -0.10 -3.57
C SER A 44 7.61 0.07 -5.03
N SER A 45 6.82 -0.51 -5.95
CA SER A 45 6.98 -0.36 -7.40
C SER A 45 6.84 1.09 -7.88
N TYR A 46 6.04 1.89 -7.16
CA TYR A 46 5.87 3.33 -7.41
C TYR A 46 7.07 4.16 -6.94
N THR A 47 7.94 3.61 -6.10
CA THR A 47 9.21 4.25 -5.69
C THR A 47 10.32 3.97 -6.69
N GLU A 48 10.40 2.75 -7.24
CA GLU A 48 11.35 2.41 -8.31
C GLU A 48 11.04 3.13 -9.62
N LYS A 49 9.76 3.25 -9.99
CA LYS A 49 9.34 4.00 -11.20
C LYS A 49 9.31 5.52 -10.99
N GLY A 50 9.22 5.99 -9.74
CA GLY A 50 9.11 7.41 -9.39
C GLY A 50 10.45 8.16 -9.30
N ALA A 51 11.59 7.46 -9.25
CA ALA A 51 12.90 8.11 -9.28
C ALA A 51 13.27 8.68 -10.67
N GLU A 52 12.60 8.22 -11.74
CA GLU A 52 12.79 8.73 -13.11
C GLU A 52 11.58 9.49 -13.69
N ALA A 53 10.43 9.54 -13.02
CA ALA A 53 9.25 10.16 -13.60
C ALA A 53 8.34 10.87 -12.58
N HIS A 54 8.47 12.20 -12.53
CA HIS A 54 7.31 13.07 -12.45
C HIS A 54 7.31 13.90 -13.74
N PRO A 55 6.15 14.32 -14.31
CA PRO A 55 4.93 14.69 -13.61
C PRO A 55 3.62 14.18 -14.26
N ASP A 56 2.49 14.41 -13.59
CA ASP A 56 1.12 14.39 -14.14
C ASP A 56 0.64 13.15 -14.93
N GLY A 57 -0.29 12.42 -14.32
CA GLY A 57 -1.29 11.69 -15.10
C GLY A 57 -1.63 10.31 -14.57
N ASN A 58 -2.92 10.16 -14.23
CA ASN A 58 -3.65 8.90 -14.32
C ASN A 58 -3.42 7.89 -13.18
N LEU A 59 -3.80 8.27 -11.96
CA LEU A 59 -4.33 7.29 -11.03
C LEU A 59 -5.67 6.78 -11.60
N LYS A 60 -5.61 5.67 -12.36
CA LYS A 60 -6.80 4.95 -12.82
C LYS A 60 -7.61 4.55 -11.59
N SER A 61 -8.75 5.21 -11.41
CA SER A 61 -9.76 4.86 -10.42
C SER A 61 -10.20 3.41 -10.64
N ILE A 62 -9.94 2.54 -9.67
CA ILE A 62 -10.54 1.20 -9.64
C ILE A 62 -12.02 1.40 -9.27
N LEU A 63 -12.90 1.25 -10.25
CA LEU A 63 -14.33 1.11 -10.04
C LEU A 63 -14.58 -0.33 -9.55
N ILE A 64 -15.22 -0.44 -8.38
CA ILE A 64 -15.72 -1.71 -7.87
C ILE A 64 -17.24 -1.66 -8.08
N GLU A 65 -17.75 -2.52 -8.95
CA GLU A 65 -19.18 -2.85 -9.11
C GLU A 65 -19.64 -3.86 -8.07
#